data_AF-A0A3M1X872-F1
#
_entry.id   AF-A0A3M1X872-F1
#
_cell.length_a   1.000
_cell.length_b   1.000
_cell.length_c   1.000
_cell.angle_alpha   90.00
_cell.angle_beta   90.00
_cell.angle_gamma   90.00
#
_symmetry.space_group_name_H-M   'P 1'
#
loop_
_entity.id
_entity.type
_entity.pdbx_description
1 polymer ?
#
loop_
_entity_poly.entity_id
_entity_poly.type
_entity_poly.pdbx_seq_one_letter_code
_entity_poly.pdbx_strand_id
1 'polypeptide(L)'
;FSRPFREAFDLFFHLGPDALQTDEAEVINISPELVEIDLSDQLKEYLILAVPMKMLCKEDCRGICPGCGADLNSEACRCGEPPIDPRWEKLRQLLK
;
A
#
# COMPACT_ATOMS: atom_id res chain seq x y z
N PHE A 1 -14.89 -0.63 9.82
CA PHE A 1 -13.53 -0.96 9.37
C PHE A 1 -12.55 -0.13 10.18
N SER A 2 -11.98 -0.71 11.23
CA SER A 2 -11.04 0.00 12.12
C SER A 2 -9.90 -0.95 12.51
N ARG A 3 -9.36 -1.71 11.56
CA ARG A 3 -8.11 -2.42 11.82
C ARG A 3 -7.01 -1.37 11.84
N PRO A 4 -6.29 -1.20 12.95
CA PRO A 4 -5.14 -0.31 12.97
C PRO A 4 -4.10 -0.88 12.01
N PHE A 5 -3.71 -0.08 11.02
CA PHE A 5 -2.55 -0.34 10.20
C PHE A 5 -1.32 -0.21 11.09
N ARG A 6 -0.53 -1.28 11.19
CA ARG A 6 0.68 -1.35 12.01
C ARG A 6 1.83 -1.77 11.12
N GLU A 7 2.76 -0.85 10.95
CA GLU A 7 4.02 -1.09 10.26
C GLU A 7 5.17 -0.63 11.14
N ALA A 8 6.28 -1.35 11.04
CA ALA A 8 7.52 -1.01 11.72
C ALA A 8 8.51 -0.49 10.69
N PHE A 9 9.16 0.62 11.00
CA PHE A 9 10.23 1.18 10.19
C PHE A 9 11.45 1.45 11.08
N ASP A 10 12.62 1.37 10.47
CA ASP A 10 13.89 1.63 11.15
C ASP A 10 14.46 2.96 10.65
N LEU A 11 14.87 3.81 11.59
CA LEU A 11 15.61 5.03 11.32
C LEU A 11 17.06 4.83 11.72
N PHE A 12 17.97 5.13 10.80
CA PHE A 12 19.41 5.03 11.03
C PHE A 12 19.99 6.41 11.25
N PHE A 13 20.65 6.59 12.39
CA PHE A 13 21.31 7.84 12.77
C PHE A 13 22.82 7.60 12.83
N HIS A 14 23.58 8.49 12.20
CA HIS A 14 25.04 8.53 12.31
C HIS A 14 25.43 9.69 13.22
N LEU A 15 26.06 9.40 14.36
CA LEU A 15 26.47 10.38 15.36
C LEU A 15 27.98 10.28 15.58
N GLY A 16 28.68 11.42 15.57
CA GLY A 16 30.11 11.47 15.90
C GLY A 16 30.96 12.24 14.87
N PRO A 17 32.30 12.21 15.02
CA PRO A 17 33.22 12.93 14.15
C PRO A 17 33.19 12.46 12.68
N ASP A 18 32.70 11.24 12.43
CA ASP A 18 32.50 10.68 11.10
C ASP A 18 31.06 10.89 10.57
N ALA A 19 30.28 11.80 11.17
CA ALA A 19 28.98 12.17 10.64
C ALA A 19 29.14 12.68 9.20
N LEU A 20 28.47 12.00 8.26
CA LEU A 20 28.49 12.36 6.85
C LEU A 20 27.83 13.72 6.67
N GLN A 21 28.63 14.78 6.61
CA GLN A 21 28.18 16.05 6.07
C GLN A 21 28.25 15.96 4.56
N THR A 22 27.09 15.84 3.94
CA THR A 22 26.94 15.70 2.50
C THR A 22 25.74 16.51 2.03
N ASP A 23 25.79 16.96 0.77
CA ASP A 23 24.70 17.66 0.10
C ASP A 23 23.77 16.67 -0.65
N GLU A 24 23.94 15.37 -0.43
CA GLU A 24 23.07 14.33 -0.98
C GLU A 24 21.64 14.48 -0.44
N ALA A 25 20.66 14.47 -1.35
CA ALA A 25 19.25 14.68 -1.01
C ALA A 25 18.65 13.58 -0.10
N GLU A 26 19.28 12.41 -0.04
CA GLU A 26 18.84 11.26 0.75
C GLU A 26 19.37 11.30 2.20
N VAL A 27 20.25 12.26 2.52
CA VAL A 27 20.84 12.44 3.86
C VAL A 27 20.39 13.77 4.45
N ILE A 28 19.80 13.72 5.64
CA ILE A 28 19.36 14.91 6.36
C ILE A 28 20.43 15.28 7.37
N ASN A 29 21.08 16.42 7.16
CA ASN A 29 22.01 16.98 8.13
C ASN A 29 21.24 17.58 9.31
N ILE A 30 21.49 17.06 10.51
CA ILE A 30 20.84 17.53 11.73
C ILE A 30 21.79 18.47 12.47
N SER A 31 21.36 19.70 12.72
CA SER A 31 22.13 20.65 13.53
C SER A 31 22.21 20.18 14.99
N PRO A 32 23.37 20.30 15.66
CA PRO A 32 23.50 20.00 17.09
C PRO A 32 22.59 20.83 18.01
N GLU A 33 22.14 21.99 17.55
CA GLU A 33 21.29 22.92 18.29
C GLU A 33 19.80 22.61 18.13
N LEU A 34 19.46 21.69 17.22
CA LEU A 34 18.10 21.31 16.92
C LEU A 34 17.53 20.44 18.04
N VAL A 35 16.42 20.88 18.65
CA VAL A 35 15.76 20.18 19.77
C VAL A 35 14.65 19.24 19.31
N GLU A 36 14.19 19.38 18.07
CA GLU A 36 13.08 18.62 17.50
C GLU A 36 13.37 18.30 16.03
N ILE A 37 13.08 17.07 15.61
CA ILE A 37 13.24 16.61 14.23
C ILE A 37 11.84 16.35 13.68
N ASP A 38 11.46 17.08 12.63
CA ASP A 38 10.23 16.80 11.89
C ASP A 38 10.49 15.66 10.89
N LEU A 39 9.87 14.52 11.15
CA LEU A 39 9.96 13.31 10.33
C LEU A 39 8.74 13.11 9.42
N SER A 40 7.85 14.10 9.34
CA SER A 40 6.54 13.95 8.69
C SER A 40 6.64 13.47 7.25
N ASP A 41 7.60 14.01 6.48
CA ASP A 41 7.77 13.66 5.07
C ASP A 41 8.34 12.25 4.90
N GLN A 42 9.37 11.88 5.68
CA GLN A 42 10.00 10.56 5.60
C GLN A 42 9.01 9.47 6.04
N LEU A 43 8.25 9.74 7.10
CA LEU A 43 7.18 8.85 7.54
C LEU A 43 6.09 8.71 6.47
N LYS A 44 5.70 9.82 5.83
CA LYS A 44 4.67 9.79 4.79
C LYS A 44 5.11 8.95 3.59
N GLU A 45 6.34 9.12 3.12
CA GLU A 45 6.89 8.32 2.02
C GLU A 45 6.89 6.82 2.37
N TYR A 46 7.40 6.47 3.55
CA TYR A 46 7.41 5.10 4.02
C TYR A 46 5.98 4.53 4.15
N LEU A 47 5.08 5.26 4.79
CA LEU A 47 3.70 4.83 5.03
C LEU A 47 2.95 4.63 3.72
N ILE A 48 3.11 5.50 2.72
CA ILE A 48 2.46 5.33 1.41
C ILE A 48 2.85 4.00 0.76
N LEU A 49 4.12 3.60 0.88
CA LEU A 49 4.61 2.34 0.33
C LEU A 49 4.10 1.12 1.11
N ALA A 50 3.92 1.28 2.41
CA ALA A 50 3.49 0.17 3.26
C ALA A 50 1.96 -0.02 3.25
N VAL A 51 1.18 0.99 2.84
CA VAL A 51 -0.29 0.89 2.78
C VAL A 51 -0.70 -0.25 1.85
N PRO A 52 -1.51 -1.21 2.33
CA PRO A 52 -1.91 -2.35 1.51
C PRO A 52 -2.79 -1.90 0.35
N MET A 53 -2.54 -2.44 -0.85
CA MET A 53 -3.35 -2.15 -2.04
C MET A 53 -4.84 -2.48 -1.86
N LYS A 54 -5.16 -3.43 -0.97
CA LYS A 54 -6.53 -3.78 -0.60
C LYS A 54 -6.67 -3.87 0.92
N MET A 55 -7.52 -3.01 1.46
CA MET A 55 -7.94 -3.04 2.87
C MET A 55 -8.96 -4.16 3.08
N LEU A 56 -8.47 -5.38 3.34
CA LEU A 56 -9.33 -6.52 3.61
C LEU A 56 -9.85 -6.50 5.05
N CYS A 57 -11.09 -6.98 5.22
CA CYS A 57 -11.72 -7.10 6.53
C CYS A 57 -11.04 -8.14 7.44
N LYS A 58 -10.46 -9.18 6.82
CA LYS A 58 -9.72 -10.32 7.40
C LYS A 58 -8.85 -10.95 6.31
N GLU A 59 -7.94 -11.86 6.66
CA GLU A 59 -6.97 -12.44 5.71
C GLU A 59 -7.63 -13.20 4.54
N ASP A 60 -8.74 -13.88 4.80
CA ASP A 60 -9.53 -14.64 3.83
C ASP A 60 -10.75 -13.86 3.30
N CYS A 61 -10.78 -12.53 3.45
CA CYS A 61 -11.91 -11.71 3.05
C CYS A 61 -12.12 -11.78 1.54
N ARG A 62 -13.25 -12.34 1.10
CA ARG A 62 -13.63 -12.45 -0.32
C ARG A 62 -13.99 -11.10 -0.95
N GLY A 63 -14.17 -10.07 -0.12
CA GLY A 63 -14.43 -8.70 -0.54
C GLY A 63 -15.86 -8.47 -0.98
N ILE A 64 -16.08 -7.35 -1.68
CA ILE A 64 -17.38 -6.94 -2.20
C ILE A 64 -17.34 -7.07 -3.72
N CYS A 65 -18.44 -7.53 -4.33
CA CYS A 65 -18.57 -7.52 -5.78
C CYS A 65 -18.56 -6.07 -6.31
N PRO A 66 -17.64 -5.69 -7.21
CA PRO A 66 -17.58 -4.33 -7.75
C PRO A 66 -18.78 -3.98 -8.66
N GLY A 67 -19.50 -4.98 -9.17
CA GLY A 67 -20.66 -4.78 -10.03
C GLY A 67 -21.98 -4.64 -9.25
N CYS A 68 -22.26 -5.52 -8.29
CA CYS A 68 -23.56 -5.58 -7.60
C CYS A 68 -23.51 -5.26 -6.09
N GLY A 69 -22.34 -5.00 -5.53
CA GLY A 69 -22.17 -4.65 -4.12
C GLY A 69 -22.40 -5.81 -3.14
N ALA A 70 -22.61 -7.03 -3.62
CA ALA A 70 -22.79 -8.21 -2.77
C ALA A 70 -21.56 -8.45 -1.89
N ASP A 71 -21.77 -8.68 -0.58
CA ASP A 71 -20.71 -9.14 0.31
C ASP A 71 -20.40 -10.60 -0.02
N LEU A 72 -19.29 -10.81 -0.72
CA LEU A 72 -18.89 -12.14 -1.18
C LEU A 72 -18.53 -13.05 -0.01
N ASN A 73 -18.39 -12.55 1.21
CA ASN A 73 -18.22 -13.39 2.40
C ASN A 73 -19.53 -14.06 2.84
N SER A 74 -20.68 -13.43 2.55
CA SER A 74 -21.98 -13.80 3.09
C SER A 74 -22.94 -14.34 2.02
N GLU A 75 -22.81 -13.88 0.77
CA GLU A 75 -23.70 -14.23 -0.33
C GLU A 75 -22.94 -14.36 -1.66
N ALA A 76 -23.61 -14.95 -2.65
CA ALA A 76 -23.10 -15.04 -4.01
C ALA A 76 -23.25 -13.71 -4.76
N CYS A 77 -22.38 -13.49 -5.73
CA CYS A 77 -22.51 -12.40 -6.68
C CYS A 77 -23.84 -12.50 -7.45
N ARG A 78 -24.53 -11.37 -7.63
CA ARG A 78 -25.75 -11.27 -8.44
C ARG A 78 -25.50 -10.78 -9.87
N CYS A 79 -24.25 -10.47 -10.22
CA CYS A 79 -23.90 -10.16 -11.60
C CYS A 79 -24.10 -11.41 -12.46
N GLY A 80 -24.77 -11.26 -13.60
CA GLY A 80 -24.80 -12.30 -14.63
C GLY A 80 -23.42 -12.51 -15.25
N GLU A 81 -23.38 -13.33 -16.31
CA GLU A 81 -22.15 -13.46 -17.10
C GLU A 81 -21.70 -12.09 -17.61
N PRO A 82 -20.46 -11.67 -17.31
CA PRO A 82 -19.94 -10.43 -17.85
C PRO A 82 -19.92 -10.55 -19.38
N PRO A 83 -20.34 -9.50 -20.11
CA PRO A 83 -20.22 -9.50 -21.55
C PRO A 83 -18.75 -9.70 -21.91
N ILE A 84 -18.48 -10.59 -22.86
CA ILE A 84 -17.12 -10.75 -23.38
C ILE A 84 -16.72 -9.45 -24.05
N ASP A 85 -15.58 -8.94 -23.63
CA ASP A 85 -14.95 -7.85 -24.34
C ASP A 85 -14.61 -8.34 -25.77
N PRO A 86 -15.11 -7.66 -26.82
CA PRO A 86 -14.98 -8.10 -28.20
C PRO A 86 -13.53 -8.39 -28.63
N ARG A 87 -12.54 -7.77 -27.98
CA ARG A 87 -11.11 -8.00 -28.25
C ARG A 87 -10.68 -9.43 -27.94
N TRP A 88 -11.39 -10.11 -27.04
CA TRP A 88 -11.06 -11.44 -26.53
C TRP A 88 -11.87 -12.57 -27.20
N GLU A 89 -12.85 -12.24 -28.05
CA GLU A 89 -13.77 -13.22 -28.66
C GLU A 89 -13.01 -14.33 -29.41
N LYS A 90 -11.91 -13.98 -30.09
CA LYS A 90 -11.07 -14.95 -30.83
C LYS A 90 -10.41 -16.00 -29.93
N LEU A 91 -10.14 -15.69 -28.67
CA LEU A 91 -9.44 -16.62 -27.77
C LEU A 91 -10.35 -17.76 -27.29
N ARG A 92 -11.68 -17.62 -27.37
CA ARG A 92 -12.61 -18.73 -27.08
C ARG A 92 -12.35 -19.97 -27.92
N GLN A 93 -11.84 -19.78 -29.13
CA GLN A 93 -11.54 -20.88 -30.06
C GLN A 93 -10.40 -21.79 -29.56
N LEU A 94 -9.65 -21.36 -28.52
CA LEU A 94 -8.50 -22.08 -27.97
C LEU A 94 -8.83 -22.90 -26.71
N LEU A 95 -10.00 -22.71 -26.08
CA LEU A 95 -10.41 -23.40 -24.84
C LEU A 95 -11.01 -24.79 -25.12
N LYS A 96 -10.34 -25.61 -25.94
CA LYS A 96 -10.74 -27.01 -26.14
C LYS A 96 -10.45 -27.88 -24.92
#